data_AF-A0A7S4E9V9-F1
#
_entry.id   AF-A0A7S4E9V9-F1
#
_cell.length_a   1.000
_cell.length_b   1.000
_cell.length_c   1.000
_cell.angle_alpha   90.00
_cell.angle_beta   90.00
_cell.angle_gamma   90.00
#
_symmetry.space_group_name_H-M   'P 1'
#
loop_
_entity.id
_entity.type
_entity.pdbx_description
1 polymer ?
#
loop_
_entity_poly.entity_id
_entity_poly.type
_entity_poly.pdbx_seq_one_letter_code
_entity_poly.pdbx_strand_id
1 'polypeptide(L)'
;RWMRWHTCGLCEQDYHGVVYCALGWACWKTYLGRPETDQARCLAMNVLGNGLSEARHDEEALSVYEADLATKRRLGASEDSILVTQTCIANLHARLGRNEQASNMLRDVYSGRVRLNGEEHEETVIAALNYASSLGGLKRFEEARSLLRR
;
A
#
# COMPACT_ATOMS: atom_id res chain seq x y z
N ARG A 1 -15.35 11.53 10.58
CA ARG A 1 -14.15 12.34 10.96
C ARG A 1 -12.91 11.99 10.16
N TRP A 2 -12.70 10.72 9.74
CA TRP A 2 -11.55 10.31 8.91
C TRP A 2 -11.62 10.76 7.45
N MET A 3 -12.81 10.74 6.85
CA MET A 3 -13.03 11.17 5.45
C MET A 3 -12.44 12.55 5.15
N ARG A 4 -12.43 13.49 6.10
CA ARG A 4 -11.90 14.85 5.92
C ARG A 4 -10.42 14.92 5.51
N TRP A 5 -9.66 13.85 5.73
CA TRP A 5 -8.24 13.76 5.36
C TRP A 5 -8.05 13.27 3.92
N HIS A 6 -9.09 12.69 3.31
CA HIS A 6 -9.07 12.12 1.96
C HIS A 6 -9.93 12.94 1.00
N THR A 7 -11.11 13.39 1.45
CA THR A 7 -12.09 14.11 0.62
C THR A 7 -12.34 15.54 1.11
N CYS A 8 -12.56 16.42 0.15
CA CYS A 8 -13.04 17.77 0.39
C CYS A 8 -14.50 17.76 0.82
N GLY A 9 -14.81 18.35 1.98
CA GLY A 9 -16.18 18.39 2.51
C GLY A 9 -17.14 19.32 1.75
N LEU A 10 -16.66 20.07 0.74
CA LEU A 10 -17.48 20.98 -0.07
C LEU A 10 -17.79 20.41 -1.46
N CYS A 11 -16.79 19.85 -2.13
CA CYS A 11 -16.94 19.34 -3.50
C CYS A 11 -16.84 17.81 -3.60
N GLU A 12 -16.63 17.12 -2.48
CA GLU A 12 -16.54 15.65 -2.35
C GLU A 12 -15.42 14.98 -3.17
N GLN A 13 -14.53 15.78 -3.77
CA GLN A 13 -13.37 15.27 -4.49
C GLN A 13 -12.27 14.82 -3.55
N ASP A 14 -11.53 13.79 -3.95
CA ASP A 14 -10.33 13.36 -3.26
C ASP A 14 -9.21 14.39 -3.39
N TYR A 15 -8.39 14.50 -2.35
CA TYR A 15 -7.17 15.28 -2.40
C TYR A 15 -6.08 14.49 -3.14
N HIS A 16 -5.28 15.19 -3.93
CA HIS A 16 -4.19 14.59 -4.70
C HIS A 16 -2.87 15.37 -4.57
N GLY A 17 -1.77 14.71 -4.92
CA GLY A 17 -0.43 15.30 -4.99
C GLY A 17 -0.02 16.06 -3.72
N VAL A 18 0.46 17.30 -3.91
CA VAL A 18 1.02 18.12 -2.82
C VAL A 18 0.00 18.46 -1.73
N VAL A 19 -1.28 18.60 -2.07
CA VAL A 19 -2.34 18.89 -1.10
C VAL A 19 -2.56 17.69 -0.18
N TYR A 20 -2.63 16.50 -0.76
CA TYR A 20 -2.82 15.29 0.02
C TYR A 20 -1.60 14.98 0.90
N CYS A 21 -0.39 15.23 0.40
CA CYS A 21 0.84 15.16 1.19
C CYS A 21 0.80 16.07 2.43
N ALA A 22 0.41 17.34 2.25
CA ALA A 22 0.29 18.29 3.37
C ALA A 22 -0.77 17.84 4.40
N LEU A 23 -1.90 17.31 3.94
CA LEU A 23 -2.94 16.76 4.81
C LEU A 23 -2.49 15.49 5.53
N GLY A 24 -1.70 14.64 4.88
CA GLY A 24 -1.07 13.48 5.51
C GLY A 24 -0.17 13.88 6.68
N TRP A 25 0.67 14.89 6.50
CA TRP A 25 1.48 15.46 7.58
C TRP A 25 0.64 16.06 8.71
N ALA A 26 -0.40 16.82 8.38
CA ALA A 26 -1.30 17.40 9.36
C ALA A 26 -2.05 16.31 10.17
N CYS A 27 -2.50 15.25 9.49
CA CYS A 27 -3.12 14.09 10.11
C CYS A 27 -2.15 13.41 11.07
N TRP A 28 -0.93 13.08 10.61
CA TRP A 28 0.11 12.47 11.44
C TRP A 28 0.41 13.30 12.69
N LYS A 29 0.64 14.61 12.54
CA LYS A 29 0.91 15.51 13.67
C LYS A 29 -0.23 15.55 14.69
N THR A 30 -1.47 15.38 14.23
CA THR A 30 -2.66 15.34 15.11
C THR A 30 -2.71 14.09 15.99
N TYR A 31 -2.22 12.95 15.49
CA TYR A 31 -2.36 11.65 16.16
C TYR A 31 -1.04 11.04 16.65
N LEU A 32 0.12 11.65 16.34
CA LEU A 32 1.45 11.16 16.72
C LEU A 32 1.61 10.91 18.23
N GLY A 33 1.01 11.77 19.07
CA GLY A 33 1.10 11.64 20.53
C GLY A 33 0.25 10.52 21.14
N ARG A 34 -0.55 9.81 20.34
CA ARG A 34 -1.38 8.69 20.80
C ARG A 34 -0.50 7.44 21.03
N PRO A 35 -0.91 6.49 21.87
CA PRO A 35 -0.23 5.20 22.00
C PRO A 35 -0.06 4.49 20.66
N GLU A 36 0.98 3.66 20.50
CA GLU A 36 1.21 2.91 19.25
C GLU A 36 0.09 1.91 18.93
N THR A 37 -0.62 1.44 19.96
CA THR A 37 -1.80 0.58 19.84
C THR A 37 -3.04 1.32 19.36
N ASP A 38 -3.02 2.66 19.33
CA ASP A 38 -4.17 3.46 18.95
C ASP A 38 -4.40 3.35 17.43
N GLN A 39 -5.59 2.89 17.05
CA GLN A 39 -5.98 2.73 15.66
C GLN A 39 -5.90 4.05 14.87
N ALA A 40 -6.16 5.19 15.51
CA ALA A 40 -6.04 6.49 14.89
C ALA A 40 -4.60 6.83 14.51
N ARG A 41 -3.63 6.42 15.35
CA ARG A 41 -2.21 6.60 15.03
C ARG A 41 -1.79 5.74 13.85
N CYS A 42 -2.25 4.48 13.79
CA CYS A 42 -2.01 3.60 12.65
C CYS A 42 -2.62 4.14 11.35
N LEU A 43 -3.88 4.57 11.39
CA LEU A 43 -4.54 5.18 10.23
C LEU A 43 -3.80 6.45 9.77
N ALA A 44 -3.34 7.28 10.71
CA ALA A 44 -2.59 8.49 10.36
C ALA A 44 -1.24 8.18 9.66
N MET A 45 -0.57 7.07 9.98
CA MET A 45 0.60 6.61 9.23
C MET A 45 0.24 6.25 7.79
N ASN A 46 -0.88 5.55 7.58
CA ASN A 46 -1.35 5.22 6.23
C ASN A 46 -1.67 6.48 5.41
N VAL A 47 -2.37 7.46 5.98
CA VAL A 47 -2.68 8.73 5.28
C VAL A 47 -1.40 9.47 4.92
N LEU A 48 -0.41 9.53 5.82
CA LEU A 48 0.88 10.13 5.54
C LEU A 48 1.62 9.41 4.40
N GLY A 49 1.67 8.07 4.45
CA GLY A 49 2.28 7.24 3.40
C GLY A 49 1.65 7.48 2.03
N ASN A 50 0.31 7.51 1.96
CA ASN A 50 -0.41 7.75 0.71
C ASN A 50 -0.09 9.15 0.15
N GLY A 51 -0.14 10.19 1.01
CA GLY A 51 0.17 11.56 0.61
C GLY A 51 1.60 11.74 0.10
N LEU A 52 2.58 11.13 0.77
CA LEU A 52 3.99 11.13 0.32
C LEU A 52 4.17 10.42 -1.02
N SER A 53 3.52 9.26 -1.18
CA SER A 53 3.55 8.47 -2.42
C SER A 53 2.98 9.25 -3.61
N GLU A 54 1.84 9.94 -3.43
CA GLU A 54 1.22 10.79 -4.45
C GLU A 54 2.10 12.00 -4.81
N ALA A 55 2.82 12.56 -3.84
CA ALA A 55 3.75 13.66 -4.04
C ALA A 55 5.14 13.23 -4.57
N ARG A 56 5.33 11.95 -4.92
CA ARG A 56 6.61 11.40 -5.44
C ARG A 56 7.78 11.43 -4.44
N HIS A 57 7.48 11.45 -3.14
CA HIS A 57 8.49 11.31 -2.07
C HIS A 57 8.64 9.82 -1.70
N ASP A 58 9.23 9.05 -2.63
CA ASP A 58 9.09 7.58 -2.65
C ASP A 58 9.86 6.88 -1.52
N GLU A 59 11.05 7.38 -1.16
CA GLU A 59 11.84 6.83 -0.05
C GLU A 59 11.21 7.14 1.31
N GLU A 60 10.67 8.34 1.50
CA GLU A 60 9.96 8.72 2.72
C GLU A 60 8.65 7.94 2.86
N ALA A 61 7.89 7.79 1.76
CA ALA A 61 6.68 6.97 1.75
C ALA A 61 7.02 5.52 2.12
N LEU A 62 8.09 4.96 1.55
CA LEU A 62 8.54 3.59 1.83
C LEU A 62 8.85 3.42 3.31
N SER A 63 9.62 4.33 3.89
CA SER A 63 9.97 4.32 5.32
C SER A 63 8.71 4.33 6.22
N VAL A 64 7.70 5.13 5.85
CA VAL A 64 6.43 5.20 6.60
C VAL A 64 5.65 3.89 6.49
N TYR A 65 5.54 3.29 5.31
CA TYR A 65 4.81 2.03 5.16
C TYR A 65 5.54 0.84 5.79
N GLU A 66 6.87 0.80 5.81
CA GLU A 66 7.62 -0.23 6.53
C GLU A 66 7.36 -0.14 8.04
N ALA A 67 7.32 1.07 8.60
CA ALA A 67 6.97 1.30 10.00
C ALA A 67 5.49 0.92 10.30
N ASP A 68 4.56 1.23 9.38
CA ASP A 68 3.16 0.80 9.47
C ASP A 68 3.05 -0.73 9.45
N LEU A 69 3.74 -1.40 8.53
CA LEU A 69 3.75 -2.86 8.42
C LEU A 69 4.30 -3.53 9.69
N ALA A 70 5.41 -3.02 10.22
CA ALA A 70 5.99 -3.51 11.46
C ALA A 70 5.01 -3.35 12.65
N THR A 71 4.32 -2.20 12.71
CA THR A 71 3.30 -1.94 13.73
C THR A 71 2.11 -2.88 13.59
N LYS A 72 1.55 -3.03 12.39
CA LYS A 72 0.45 -3.94 12.09
C LYS A 72 0.76 -5.39 12.48
N ARG A 73 1.96 -5.88 12.16
CA ARG A 73 2.41 -7.22 12.55
C ARG A 73 2.49 -7.39 14.07
N ARG A 74 3.09 -6.42 14.77
CA ARG A 74 3.22 -6.45 16.24
C ARG A 74 1.87 -6.39 16.95
N LEU A 75 0.90 -5.67 16.38
CA LEU A 75 -0.45 -5.52 16.94
C LEU A 75 -1.44 -6.62 16.50
N GLY A 76 -1.02 -7.56 15.65
CA GLY A 76 -1.89 -8.62 15.16
C GLY A 76 -3.03 -8.12 14.27
N ALA A 77 -2.74 -7.14 13.40
CA ALA A 77 -3.73 -6.69 12.41
C ALA A 77 -4.15 -7.83 11.46
N SER A 78 -5.32 -7.66 10.81
CA SER A 78 -5.82 -8.65 9.86
C SER A 78 -4.83 -8.91 8.71
N GLU A 79 -4.85 -10.14 8.18
CA GLU A 79 -4.03 -10.50 7.00
C GLU A 79 -4.32 -9.57 5.83
N ASP A 80 -5.60 -9.22 5.60
CA ASP A 80 -6.01 -8.22 4.60
C ASP A 80 -5.28 -6.87 4.75
N SER A 81 -5.25 -6.31 5.96
CA SER A 81 -4.62 -5.02 6.23
C SER A 81 -3.10 -5.05 6.05
N ILE A 82 -2.49 -6.21 6.30
CA ILE A 82 -1.06 -6.47 6.06
C ILE A 82 -0.78 -6.54 4.57
N LEU A 83 -1.59 -7.29 3.81
CA LEU A 83 -1.44 -7.46 2.37
C LEU A 83 -1.56 -6.12 1.63
N VAL A 84 -2.51 -5.27 2.02
CA VAL A 84 -2.64 -3.90 1.47
C VAL A 84 -1.36 -3.08 1.65
N THR A 85 -0.78 -3.06 2.87
CA THR A 85 0.48 -2.32 3.10
C THR A 85 1.64 -2.92 2.32
N GLN A 86 1.71 -4.25 2.19
CA GLN A 86 2.75 -4.91 1.37
C GLN A 86 2.63 -4.54 -0.11
N THR A 87 1.42 -4.41 -0.67
CA THR A 87 1.22 -3.91 -2.04
C THR A 87 1.76 -2.49 -2.19
N CYS A 88 1.50 -1.59 -1.24
CA CYS A 88 2.04 -0.22 -1.26
C CYS A 88 3.57 -0.22 -1.27
N ILE A 89 4.21 -1.01 -0.40
CA ILE A 89 5.68 -1.14 -0.33
C ILE A 89 6.24 -1.69 -1.64
N ALA A 90 5.62 -2.73 -2.21
CA ALA A 90 6.07 -3.31 -3.47
C ALA A 90 6.00 -2.31 -4.64
N ASN A 91 4.91 -1.53 -4.72
CA ASN A 91 4.77 -0.47 -5.72
C ASN A 91 5.85 0.61 -5.58
N LEU A 92 6.21 0.98 -4.35
CA LEU A 92 7.30 1.92 -4.09
C LEU A 92 8.66 1.35 -4.47
N HIS A 93 8.92 0.07 -4.18
CA HIS A 93 10.13 -0.59 -4.67
C HIS A 93 10.23 -0.54 -6.20
N ALA A 94 9.14 -0.81 -6.93
CA ALA A 94 9.13 -0.72 -8.39
C ALA A 94 9.44 0.71 -8.88
N ARG A 95 8.85 1.74 -8.26
CA ARG A 95 9.12 3.15 -8.59
C ARG A 95 10.58 3.56 -8.33
N LEU A 96 11.19 2.98 -7.30
CA LEU A 96 12.61 3.17 -6.97
C LEU A 96 13.55 2.29 -7.82
N GLY A 97 13.04 1.55 -8.81
CA GLY A 97 13.82 0.66 -9.68
C GLY A 97 14.25 -0.66 -9.03
N ARG A 98 13.76 -0.96 -7.82
CA ARG A 98 14.02 -2.19 -7.05
C ARG A 98 13.06 -3.30 -7.49
N ASN A 99 13.10 -3.64 -8.78
CA ASN A 99 12.09 -4.47 -9.44
C ASN A 99 12.03 -5.91 -8.90
N GLU A 100 13.16 -6.50 -8.52
CA GLU A 100 13.19 -7.86 -7.93
C GLU A 100 12.53 -7.89 -6.55
N GLN A 101 12.80 -6.89 -5.71
CA GLN A 101 12.17 -6.75 -4.40
C GLN A 101 10.65 -6.56 -4.54
N ALA A 102 10.22 -5.70 -5.46
CA ALA A 102 8.81 -5.49 -5.78
C ALA A 102 8.13 -6.80 -6.23
N SER A 103 8.74 -7.52 -7.18
CA SER A 103 8.18 -8.76 -7.72
C SER A 103 8.06 -9.87 -6.68
N ASN A 104 9.07 -10.04 -5.81
CA ASN A 104 9.01 -11.02 -4.73
C ASN A 104 7.90 -10.70 -3.74
N MET A 105 7.72 -9.42 -3.38
CA MET A 105 6.67 -9.01 -2.47
C MET A 105 5.28 -9.17 -3.10
N LEU A 106 5.11 -8.84 -4.39
CA LEU A 106 3.83 -9.01 -5.10
C LEU A 106 3.44 -10.49 -5.27
N ARG A 107 4.42 -11.39 -5.45
CA ARG A 107 4.18 -12.84 -5.40
C ARG A 107 3.60 -13.27 -4.06
N ASP A 108 4.18 -12.77 -2.96
CA ASP A 108 3.75 -13.12 -1.61
C ASP A 108 2.36 -12.54 -1.32
N VAL A 109 2.08 -11.32 -1.81
CA VAL A 109 0.75 -10.70 -1.73
C VAL A 109 -0.29 -11.51 -2.51
N TYR A 110 -0.01 -11.87 -3.77
CA TYR A 110 -0.90 -12.73 -4.57
C TYR A 110 -1.18 -14.05 -3.85
N SER A 111 -0.14 -14.73 -3.36
CA SER A 111 -0.30 -15.98 -2.62
C SER A 111 -1.15 -15.82 -1.36
N GLY A 112 -1.02 -14.68 -0.66
CA GLY A 112 -1.87 -14.35 0.49
C GLY A 112 -3.33 -14.08 0.10
N ARG A 113 -3.56 -13.34 -0.98
CA ARG A 113 -4.90 -13.07 -1.50
C ARG A 113 -5.62 -14.36 -1.93
N VAL A 114 -4.93 -15.28 -2.62
CA VAL A 114 -5.47 -16.60 -2.96
C VAL A 114 -5.91 -17.37 -1.71
N ARG A 115 -5.09 -17.39 -0.65
CA ARG A 115 -5.45 -18.08 0.60
C ARG A 115 -6.63 -17.44 1.32
N LEU A 116 -6.67 -16.11 1.35
CA LEU A 116 -7.65 -15.35 2.12
C LEU A 116 -9.03 -15.31 1.42
N ASN A 117 -9.04 -15.10 0.10
CA ASN A 117 -10.23 -14.77 -0.66
C ASN A 117 -10.59 -15.80 -1.76
N GLY A 118 -9.68 -16.71 -2.11
CA GLY A 118 -9.80 -17.59 -3.28
C GLY A 118 -9.32 -16.95 -4.58
N GLU A 119 -9.20 -17.75 -5.64
CA GLU A 119 -8.61 -17.33 -6.93
C GLU A 119 -9.50 -16.35 -7.73
N GLU A 120 -10.82 -16.55 -7.70
CA GLU A 120 -11.78 -15.75 -8.51
C GLU A 120 -12.16 -14.40 -7.89
N HIS A 121 -11.72 -14.13 -6.65
CA HIS A 121 -12.06 -12.89 -5.97
C HIS A 121 -11.37 -11.69 -6.61
N GLU A 122 -12.09 -10.56 -6.74
CA GLU A 122 -11.61 -9.33 -7.38
C GLU A 122 -10.22 -8.88 -6.87
N GLU A 123 -10.04 -8.79 -5.56
CA GLU A 123 -8.74 -8.49 -4.92
C GLU A 123 -7.61 -9.47 -5.29
N THR A 124 -7.92 -10.75 -5.50
CA THR A 124 -6.93 -11.74 -5.93
C THR A 124 -6.54 -11.54 -7.38
N VAL A 125 -7.52 -11.24 -8.25
CA VAL A 125 -7.28 -10.88 -9.65
C VAL A 125 -6.43 -9.62 -9.76
N ILE A 126 -6.72 -8.58 -8.96
CA ILE A 126 -5.91 -7.36 -8.90
C ILE A 126 -4.47 -7.67 -8.46
N ALA A 127 -4.29 -8.52 -7.44
CA ALA A 127 -2.96 -8.94 -7.00
C ALA A 127 -2.22 -9.75 -8.09
N ALA A 128 -2.90 -10.60 -8.84
CA ALA A 128 -2.34 -11.34 -9.96
C ALA A 128 -1.87 -10.40 -11.08
N LEU A 129 -2.67 -9.38 -11.42
CA LEU A 129 -2.31 -8.36 -12.41
C LEU A 129 -1.09 -7.56 -11.99
N ASN A 130 -1.02 -7.14 -10.72
CA ASN A 130 0.14 -6.42 -10.19
C ASN A 130 1.41 -7.28 -10.26
N TYR A 131 1.32 -8.56 -9.86
CA TYR A 131 2.44 -9.49 -9.94
C TYR A 131 2.86 -9.79 -11.39
N ALA A 132 1.90 -9.98 -12.31
CA ALA A 132 2.19 -10.14 -13.74
C ALA A 132 2.90 -8.90 -14.32
N SER A 133 2.46 -7.70 -13.93
CA SER A 133 3.07 -6.43 -14.33
C SER A 133 4.53 -6.33 -13.87
N SER A 134 4.82 -6.70 -12.61
CA SER A 134 6.20 -6.69 -12.11
C SER A 134 7.10 -7.70 -12.83
N LEU A 135 6.57 -8.88 -13.17
CA LEU A 135 7.27 -9.87 -14.01
C LEU A 135 7.56 -9.33 -15.41
N GLY A 136 6.63 -8.58 -16.00
CA GLY A 136 6.83 -7.86 -17.26
C GLY A 136 7.97 -6.85 -17.20
N GLY A 137 8.05 -6.08 -16.10
CA GLY A 137 9.17 -5.17 -15.81
C GLY A 137 10.53 -5.87 -15.71
N LEU A 138 10.54 -7.15 -15.29
CA LEU A 138 11.72 -8.02 -15.25
C LEU A 138 11.95 -8.81 -16.56
N LYS A 139 11.13 -8.59 -17.60
CA LYS A 139 11.14 -9.36 -18.87
C LYS A 139 10.85 -10.86 -18.70
N ARG A 140 10.20 -11.26 -17.61
CA ARG A 140 9.77 -12.64 -17.32
C ARG A 140 8.37 -12.90 -17.90
N PHE A 141 8.21 -12.68 -19.20
CA PHE A 141 6.91 -12.65 -19.87
C PHE A 141 6.17 -13.99 -19.85
N GLU A 142 6.89 -15.10 -19.90
CA GLU A 142 6.27 -16.44 -19.85
C GLU A 142 5.62 -16.73 -18.49
N GLU A 143 6.25 -16.30 -17.40
CA GLU A 143 5.69 -16.44 -16.06
C GLU A 143 4.48 -15.53 -15.86
N ALA A 144 4.54 -14.28 -16.35
CA ALA A 144 3.40 -13.37 -16.34
C ALA A 144 2.20 -13.94 -17.13
N ARG A 145 2.46 -14.52 -18.30
CA ARG A 145 1.42 -15.15 -19.13
C ARG A 145 0.83 -16.39 -18.49
N SER A 146 1.64 -17.21 -17.83
CA SER A 146 1.18 -18.39 -17.09
C SER A 146 0.27 -17.98 -15.94
N LEU A 147 0.64 -16.92 -15.20
CA LEU A 147 -0.15 -16.38 -14.10
C LEU A 147 -1.52 -15.87 -14.56
N LEU A 148 -1.59 -15.12 -15.66
CA LEU A 148 -2.83 -14.51 -16.15
C LEU A 148 -3.76 -15.47 -16.92
N ARG A 149 -3.33 -16.71 -17.15
CA ARG A 149 -4.13 -17.76 -17.82
C ARG A 149 -4.81 -18.71 -16.84
N ARG A 150 -4.45 -18.63 -15.56
CA ARG A 150 -5.18 -19.31 -14.49
C ARG A 150 -6.50 -18.59 -14.26
#